data_AF-A0A7V5SH14-F1
#
_entry.id   AF-A0A7V5SH14-F1
#
_cell.length_a   1.000
_cell.length_b   1.000
_cell.length_c   1.000
_cell.angle_alpha   90.00
_cell.angle_beta   90.00
_cell.angle_gamma   90.00
#
_symmetry.space_group_name_H-M   'P 1'
#
loop_
_entity.id
_entity.type
_entity.pdbx_description
1 polymer ?
#
loop_
_entity_poly.entity_id
_entity_poly.type
_entity_poly.pdbx_seq_one_letter_code
_entity_poly.pdbx_strand_id
1 'polypeptide(L)'
;MLRPRLNPVEGIVGEVRLTYQWRRFALPLGGQQGRIGVEGDGEAVYQLFRPCVVRLHIHTRLLWGRGLRWEEFFRLGGMQGLRGYREVAFWTPRAFWGGIEGRWLLGAQEYIALFLDNGWLRGWGWKASMGFQWQAQTAVGMLQLFLAWGSGNPLRQAVLGVRLMHSGR
;
A
#
# COMPACT_ATOMS: atom_id res chain seq x y z
N MET A 1 -6.04 2.40 6.81
CA MET A 1 -4.62 2.54 6.47
C MET A 1 -3.89 2.76 7.77
N LEU A 2 -3.13 1.73 8.14
CA LEU A 2 -2.37 1.69 9.38
C LEU A 2 -1.50 2.93 9.52
N ARG A 3 -1.52 3.55 10.70
CA ARG A 3 -0.56 4.61 11.04
C ARG A 3 0.82 3.95 11.14
N PRO A 4 1.84 4.46 10.43
CA PRO A 4 3.18 3.91 10.55
C PRO A 4 3.65 4.08 11.99
N ARG A 5 3.99 2.97 12.67
CA ARG A 5 4.83 3.04 13.86
C ARG A 5 6.22 3.47 13.40
N LEU A 6 6.85 4.38 14.13
CA LEU A 6 8.20 4.85 13.81
C LEU A 6 9.17 3.67 13.94
N ASN A 7 9.61 3.14 12.78
CA ASN A 7 10.62 2.09 12.64
C ASN A 7 10.53 0.92 13.66
N PRO A 8 9.42 0.14 13.68
CA PRO A 8 9.33 -1.02 14.54
C PRO A 8 10.44 -2.02 14.20
N VAL A 9 11.03 -2.61 15.25
CA VAL A 9 12.06 -3.64 15.14
C VAL A 9 11.45 -5.04 15.32
N GLU A 10 10.31 -5.11 16.02
CA GLU A 10 9.53 -6.33 16.23
C GLU A 10 8.05 -5.98 16.45
N GLY A 11 7.14 -6.86 16.03
CA GLY A 11 5.72 -6.80 16.38
C GLY A 11 4.79 -7.15 15.22
N ILE A 12 3.50 -7.30 15.54
CA ILE A 12 2.43 -7.57 14.57
C ILE A 12 1.33 -6.54 14.79
N VAL A 13 0.84 -5.96 13.69
CA VAL A 13 -0.27 -4.99 13.70
C VAL A 13 -1.23 -5.36 12.58
N GLY A 14 -2.53 -5.35 12.87
CA GLY A 14 -3.58 -5.54 11.86
C GLY A 14 -4.71 -4.55 12.06
N GLU A 15 -5.30 -4.10 10.95
CA GLU A 15 -6.51 -3.27 10.91
C GLU A 15 -7.47 -3.87 9.88
N VAL A 16 -8.73 -4.06 10.27
CA VAL A 16 -9.81 -4.41 9.35
C VAL A 16 -10.83 -3.30 9.40
N ARG A 17 -11.22 -2.80 8.22
CA ARG A 17 -12.22 -1.75 8.05
C ARG A 17 -13.35 -2.25 7.17
N LEU A 18 -14.56 -2.20 7.72
CA LEU A 18 -15.78 -2.51 7.00
C LEU A 18 -16.47 -1.19 6.65
N THR A 19 -16.80 -1.02 5.38
CA THR A 19 -17.54 0.14 4.90
C THR A 19 -18.84 -0.33 4.27
N TYR A 20 -19.96 0.19 4.75
CA TYR A 20 -21.27 -0.10 4.19
C TYR A 20 -21.90 1.20 3.68
N GLN A 21 -22.35 1.21 2.43
CA GLN A 21 -23.03 2.37 1.86
C GLN A 21 -24.31 1.94 1.14
N TRP A 22 -25.41 2.59 1.52
CA TRP A 22 -26.72 2.35 0.93
C TRP A 22 -27.21 3.63 0.24
N ARG A 23 -27.58 3.53 -1.05
CA ARG A 23 -28.17 4.65 -1.78
C ARG A 23 -29.45 4.22 -2.47
N ARG A 24 -30.53 4.97 -2.20
CA ARG A 24 -31.77 4.92 -2.96
C ARG A 24 -31.68 5.96 -4.08
N PHE A 25 -31.86 5.53 -5.32
CA PHE A 25 -31.99 6.45 -6.45
C PHE A 25 -33.47 6.71 -6.70
N ALA A 26 -33.86 7.98 -6.81
CA ALA A 26 -35.15 8.39 -7.35
C ALA A 26 -35.05 8.35 -8.88
N LEU A 27 -35.15 7.15 -9.46
CA LEU A 27 -35.35 6.95 -10.89
C LEU A 27 -36.74 6.35 -11.12
N PRO A 28 -37.38 6.58 -12.29
CA PRO A 28 -38.73 6.08 -12.58
C PRO A 28 -38.90 4.56 -12.43
N LEU A 29 -37.80 3.81 -12.50
CA LEU A 29 -37.75 2.35 -12.37
C LEU A 29 -37.31 1.83 -10.99
N GLY A 30 -37.27 2.68 -9.96
CA GLY A 30 -37.16 2.24 -8.56
C GLY A 30 -35.98 1.29 -8.27
N GLY A 31 -34.75 1.69 -8.63
CA GLY A 31 -33.56 0.89 -8.36
C GLY A 31 -32.97 1.14 -6.97
N GLN A 32 -32.92 0.12 -6.11
CA GLN A 32 -32.10 0.13 -4.90
C GLN A 32 -30.68 -0.36 -5.23
N GLN A 33 -29.65 0.39 -4.86
CA GLN A 33 -28.25 -0.05 -4.97
C GLN A 33 -27.59 -0.06 -3.59
N GLY A 34 -27.39 -1.26 -3.05
CA GLY A 34 -26.56 -1.49 -1.87
C GLY A 34 -25.11 -1.78 -2.27
N ARG A 35 -24.16 -1.25 -1.49
CA ARG A 35 -22.73 -1.44 -1.68
C ARG A 35 -22.05 -1.85 -0.37
N ILE A 36 -21.15 -2.81 -0.46
CA ILE A 36 -20.39 -3.35 0.66
C ILE A 36 -18.91 -3.29 0.28
N GLY A 37 -18.12 -2.63 1.13
CA GLY A 37 -16.67 -2.52 1.03
C GLY A 37 -15.99 -3.18 2.23
N VAL A 38 -14.96 -3.99 1.96
CA VAL A 38 -14.09 -4.57 2.97
C VAL A 38 -12.67 -4.16 2.65
N GLU A 39 -11.99 -3.58 3.63
CA GLU A 39 -10.58 -3.26 3.59
C GLU A 39 -9.87 -3.98 4.74
N GLY A 40 -8.74 -4.61 4.45
CA GLY A 40 -7.91 -5.26 5.44
C GLY A 40 -6.46 -4.86 5.23
N ASP A 41 -5.77 -4.54 6.31
CA ASP A 41 -4.37 -4.17 6.35
C ASP A 41 -3.69 -5.02 7.44
N GLY A 42 -2.57 -5.65 7.12
CA GLY A 42 -1.77 -6.41 8.07
C GLY A 42 -0.29 -6.15 7.87
N GLU A 43 0.43 -6.06 8.98
CA GLU A 43 1.87 -5.87 9.01
C GLU A 43 2.49 -6.74 10.12
N ALA A 44 3.58 -7.42 9.79
CA ALA A 44 4.38 -8.17 10.74
C ALA A 44 5.85 -7.79 10.56
N VAL A 45 6.55 -7.62 11.67
CA VAL A 45 7.94 -7.16 11.72
C VAL A 45 8.74 -8.09 12.61
N TYR A 46 9.85 -8.58 12.09
CA TYR A 46 10.72 -9.55 12.75
C TYR A 46 12.18 -9.10 12.68
N GLN A 47 12.85 -9.04 13.83
CA GLN A 47 14.30 -8.84 13.87
C GLN A 47 14.99 -10.19 13.64
N LEU A 48 15.71 -10.34 12.53
CA LEU A 48 16.46 -11.58 12.25
C LEU A 48 17.74 -11.64 13.09
N PHE A 49 18.51 -10.57 13.04
CA PHE A 49 19.73 -10.33 13.81
C PHE A 49 20.02 -8.84 13.75
N ARG A 50 20.84 -8.27 14.62
CA ARG A 50 21.17 -6.83 14.50
C ARG A 50 22.19 -6.61 13.37
N PRO A 51 22.00 -5.62 12.48
CA PRO A 51 20.91 -4.61 12.41
C PRO A 51 19.81 -4.94 11.35
N CYS A 52 19.58 -6.21 11.03
CA CYS A 52 18.64 -6.68 10.00
C CYS A 52 17.23 -6.96 10.53
N VAL A 53 16.23 -6.31 9.94
CA VAL A 53 14.79 -6.47 10.25
C VAL A 53 14.04 -6.83 8.97
N VAL A 54 13.12 -7.78 9.03
CA VAL A 54 12.19 -8.07 7.93
C VAL A 54 10.81 -7.59 8.29
N ARG A 55 10.18 -6.88 7.37
CA ARG A 55 8.77 -6.50 7.42
C ARG A 55 8.00 -7.23 6.33
N LEU A 56 6.91 -7.88 6.74
CA LEU A 56 5.89 -8.43 5.87
C LEU A 56 4.66 -7.55 5.95
N HIS A 57 4.01 -7.31 4.83
CA HIS A 57 2.76 -6.56 4.80
C HIS A 57 1.80 -7.13 3.77
N ILE A 58 0.52 -6.94 4.05
CA ILE A 58 -0.58 -7.52 3.30
C ILE A 58 -1.77 -6.56 3.34
N HIS A 59 -2.44 -6.42 2.21
CA HIS A 59 -3.55 -5.51 2.02
C HIS A 59 -4.62 -6.16 1.16
N THR A 60 -5.87 -6.06 1.58
CA THR A 60 -7.03 -6.49 0.80
C THR A 60 -8.00 -5.33 0.66
N ARG A 61 -8.58 -5.18 -0.52
CA ARG A 61 -9.58 -4.18 -0.85
C ARG A 61 -10.64 -4.83 -1.72
N LEU A 62 -11.86 -4.92 -1.21
CA LEU A 62 -12.94 -5.63 -1.86
C LEU A 62 -14.21 -4.80 -1.83
N LEU A 63 -14.73 -4.46 -3.02
CA LEU A 63 -15.96 -3.73 -3.20
C LEU A 63 -16.97 -4.61 -3.96
N TRP A 64 -18.17 -4.71 -3.42
CA TRP A 64 -19.30 -5.43 -4.00
C TRP A 64 -20.53 -4.52 -4.06
N GLY A 65 -21.30 -4.66 -5.14
CA GLY A 65 -22.52 -3.91 -5.35
C GLY A 65 -22.98 -4.01 -6.80
N ARG A 66 -24.24 -3.68 -7.06
CA ARG A 66 -24.75 -3.51 -8.43
C ARG A 66 -24.42 -2.11 -8.94
N GLY A 67 -24.06 -1.99 -10.22
CA GLY A 67 -23.80 -0.69 -10.85
C GLY A 67 -22.63 0.09 -10.24
N LEU A 68 -21.56 -0.60 -9.83
CA LEU A 68 -20.34 0.07 -9.36
C LEU A 68 -19.77 0.93 -10.49
N ARG A 69 -19.51 2.20 -10.17
CA ARG A 69 -18.90 3.13 -11.12
C ARG A 69 -17.39 3.23 -10.89
N TRP A 70 -16.66 3.65 -11.91
CA TRP A 70 -15.19 3.69 -11.87
C TRP A 70 -14.65 4.69 -10.83
N GLU A 71 -15.42 5.72 -10.47
CA GLU A 71 -15.04 6.68 -9.44
C GLU A 71 -14.98 6.05 -8.05
N GLU A 72 -15.67 4.92 -7.87
CA GLU A 72 -15.75 4.16 -6.62
C GLU A 72 -14.67 3.09 -6.50
N PHE A 73 -13.94 2.85 -7.59
CA PHE A 73 -12.89 1.84 -7.59
C PHE A 73 -11.72 2.29 -6.72
N PHE A 74 -11.08 1.32 -6.07
CA PHE A 74 -9.84 1.55 -5.35
C PHE A 74 -8.77 2.00 -6.33
N ARG A 75 -8.05 3.05 -5.92
CA ARG A 75 -6.93 3.64 -6.64
C ARG A 75 -5.65 3.06 -6.07
N LEU A 76 -4.88 2.38 -6.90
CA LEU A 76 -3.66 1.68 -6.48
C LEU A 76 -2.46 2.09 -7.33
N GLY A 77 -1.29 1.93 -6.75
CA GLY A 77 0.00 2.37 -7.28
C GLY A 77 0.70 3.32 -6.31
N GLY A 78 1.96 3.63 -6.58
CA GLY A 78 2.73 4.57 -5.78
C GLY A 78 3.10 4.07 -4.38
N MET A 79 3.26 4.98 -3.43
CA MET A 79 3.88 4.68 -2.12
C MET A 79 2.97 4.00 -1.09
N GLN A 80 1.66 3.94 -1.34
CA GLN A 80 0.70 3.32 -0.41
C GLN A 80 0.07 2.04 -0.97
N GLY A 81 0.43 1.66 -2.20
CA GLY A 81 -0.06 0.47 -2.88
C GLY A 81 1.11 -0.35 -3.40
N LEU A 82 1.14 -0.55 -4.71
CA LEU A 82 2.24 -1.22 -5.40
C LEU A 82 3.31 -0.19 -5.79
N ARG A 83 4.46 -0.23 -5.11
CA ARG A 83 5.61 0.61 -5.46
C ARG A 83 6.11 0.23 -6.86
N GLY A 84 6.86 1.12 -7.52
CA GLY A 84 7.32 0.88 -8.90
C GLY A 84 6.26 1.10 -9.99
N TYR A 85 5.04 1.43 -9.60
CA TYR A 85 3.98 1.93 -10.48
C TYR A 85 3.62 3.37 -10.10
N ARG A 86 3.12 4.14 -11.07
CA ARG A 86 2.69 5.52 -10.84
C ARG A 86 1.53 5.59 -9.84
N GLU A 87 1.39 6.72 -9.15
CA GLU A 87 0.23 7.00 -8.30
C GLU A 87 -1.06 6.85 -9.12
N VAL A 88 -2.06 6.17 -8.56
CA VAL A 88 -3.38 5.97 -9.19
C VAL A 88 -3.31 5.26 -10.57
N ALA A 89 -2.28 4.45 -10.82
CA ALA A 89 -2.14 3.73 -12.08
C ALA A 89 -3.24 2.67 -12.32
N PHE A 90 -3.84 2.17 -11.24
CA PHE A 90 -4.84 1.10 -11.32
C PHE A 90 -6.14 1.51 -10.64
N TRP A 91 -7.24 1.33 -11.37
CA TRP A 91 -8.60 1.40 -10.83
C TRP A 91 -9.20 0.00 -10.82
N THR A 92 -9.55 -0.49 -9.64
CA THR A 92 -10.18 -1.80 -9.51
C THR A 92 -11.15 -1.88 -8.32
N PRO A 93 -12.27 -2.60 -8.44
CA PRO A 93 -13.16 -2.88 -7.31
C PRO A 93 -12.60 -3.96 -6.38
N ARG A 94 -11.59 -4.73 -6.82
CA ARG A 94 -11.00 -5.81 -6.00
C ARG A 94 -9.49 -5.89 -6.20
N ALA A 95 -8.77 -5.89 -5.11
CA ALA A 95 -7.33 -6.03 -5.09
C ALA A 95 -6.87 -6.72 -3.82
N PHE A 96 -5.80 -7.47 -3.97
CA PHE A 96 -5.03 -7.98 -2.86
C PHE A 96 -3.55 -7.83 -3.21
N TRP A 97 -2.77 -7.23 -2.33
CA TRP A 97 -1.34 -7.07 -2.53
C TRP A 97 -0.61 -7.13 -1.20
N GLY A 98 0.68 -7.33 -1.27
CA GLY A 98 1.55 -7.35 -0.12
C GLY A 98 2.99 -7.33 -0.56
N GLY A 99 3.87 -7.55 0.39
CA GLY A 99 5.27 -7.59 0.10
C GLY A 99 6.14 -7.89 1.30
N ILE A 100 7.40 -8.07 1.01
CA ILE A 100 8.48 -8.27 1.96
C ILE A 100 9.49 -7.14 1.83
N GLU A 101 9.99 -6.66 2.95
CA GLU A 101 10.97 -5.59 3.02
C GLU A 101 12.07 -5.98 4.01
N GLY A 102 13.29 -6.16 3.50
CA GLY A 102 14.48 -6.41 4.30
C GLY A 102 15.16 -5.08 4.60
N ARG A 103 15.13 -4.66 5.87
CA ARG A 103 15.65 -3.41 6.38
C ARG A 103 16.99 -3.60 7.07
N TRP A 104 17.94 -2.75 6.75
CA TRP A 104 19.19 -2.58 7.46
C TRP A 104 19.11 -1.29 8.28
N LEU A 105 19.04 -1.42 9.60
CA LEU A 105 18.92 -0.29 10.51
C LEU A 105 20.26 0.46 10.59
N LEU A 106 20.23 1.76 10.31
CA LEU A 106 21.38 2.66 10.44
C LEU A 106 21.31 3.45 11.76
N GLY A 107 20.12 3.58 12.33
CA GLY A 107 19.86 4.23 13.61
C GLY A 107 18.49 3.87 14.14
N ALA A 108 18.01 4.59 15.16
CA ALA A 108 16.71 4.31 15.77
C ALA A 108 15.54 4.47 14.78
N GLN A 109 15.62 5.43 13.86
CA GLN A 109 14.55 5.76 12.91
C GLN A 109 15.00 5.72 11.45
N GLU A 110 16.25 5.33 11.22
CA GLU A 110 16.92 5.37 9.91
C GLU A 110 17.20 3.96 9.44
N TYR A 111 16.87 3.69 8.18
CA TYR A 111 17.19 2.42 7.56
C TYR A 111 17.32 2.55 6.05
N ILE A 112 18.02 1.58 5.49
CA ILE A 112 18.01 1.25 4.08
C ILE A 112 17.25 -0.07 3.93
N ALA A 113 16.47 -0.24 2.87
CA ALA A 113 15.74 -1.48 2.64
C ALA A 113 15.71 -1.89 1.18
N LEU A 114 15.68 -3.20 0.98
CA LEU A 114 15.25 -3.81 -0.26
C LEU A 114 13.84 -4.34 -0.07
N PHE A 115 13.01 -4.22 -1.11
CA PHE A 115 11.64 -4.71 -1.04
C PHE A 115 11.21 -5.41 -2.32
N LEU A 116 10.24 -6.30 -2.14
CA LEU A 116 9.48 -6.96 -3.19
C LEU A 116 8.00 -6.78 -2.85
N ASP A 117 7.23 -6.19 -3.76
CA ASP A 117 5.77 -6.14 -3.65
C ASP A 117 5.15 -7.00 -4.75
N ASN A 118 4.06 -7.66 -4.43
CA ASN A 118 3.28 -8.45 -5.37
C ASN A 118 1.79 -8.31 -5.06
N GLY A 119 0.95 -8.35 -6.08
CA GLY A 119 -0.48 -8.26 -5.89
C GLY A 119 -1.27 -8.71 -7.10
N TRP A 120 -2.49 -9.16 -6.83
CA TRP A 120 -3.49 -9.45 -7.83
C TRP A 120 -4.54 -8.35 -7.83
N LEU A 121 -4.79 -7.81 -9.02
CA LEU A 121 -5.72 -6.72 -9.26
C LEU A 121 -6.78 -7.18 -10.25
N ARG A 122 -8.06 -7.12 -9.87
CA ARG A 122 -9.14 -7.49 -10.80
C ARG A 122 -9.12 -6.58 -12.03
N GLY A 123 -9.09 -7.19 -13.22
CA GLY A 123 -9.02 -6.49 -14.51
C GLY A 123 -7.60 -6.17 -14.98
N TRP A 124 -6.60 -6.20 -14.09
CA TRP A 124 -5.20 -5.89 -14.42
C TRP A 124 -4.25 -7.08 -14.23
N GLY A 125 -4.71 -8.14 -13.58
CA GLY A 125 -3.95 -9.37 -13.34
C GLY A 125 -2.94 -9.24 -12.21
N TRP A 126 -1.93 -10.10 -12.24
CA TRP A 126 -0.80 -10.06 -11.30
C TRP A 126 0.15 -8.91 -11.65
N LYS A 127 0.60 -8.22 -10.62
CA LYS A 127 1.61 -7.17 -10.66
C LYS A 127 2.67 -7.47 -9.61
N ALA A 128 3.93 -7.31 -9.99
CA ALA A 128 5.04 -7.39 -9.07
C ALA A 128 5.91 -6.16 -9.21
N SER A 129 6.70 -5.85 -8.19
CA SER A 129 7.72 -4.83 -8.23
C SER A 129 8.83 -5.15 -7.26
N MET A 130 10.00 -4.61 -7.55
CA MET A 130 11.13 -4.64 -6.63
C MET A 130 11.77 -3.27 -6.56
N GLY A 131 12.45 -2.99 -5.46
CA GLY A 131 13.10 -1.70 -5.31
C GLY A 131 13.93 -1.56 -4.06
N PHE A 132 14.45 -0.36 -3.94
CA PHE A 132 15.23 0.13 -2.83
C PHE A 132 14.46 1.23 -2.12
N GLN A 133 14.59 1.30 -0.81
CA GLN A 133 14.01 2.33 0.02
C GLN A 133 15.03 2.84 1.02
N TRP A 134 14.98 4.15 1.27
CA TRP A 134 15.73 4.79 2.34
C TRP A 134 14.78 5.64 3.16
N GLN A 135 14.97 5.60 4.47
CA GLN A 135 14.23 6.44 5.39
C GLN A 135 15.22 7.07 6.36
N ALA A 136 15.07 8.37 6.57
CA ALA A 136 15.88 9.13 7.52
C ALA A 136 15.06 10.19 8.24
N GLN A 137 15.45 10.48 9.47
CA GLN A 137 14.91 11.60 10.22
C GLN A 137 15.63 12.88 9.77
N THR A 138 14.87 13.89 9.36
CA THR A 138 15.38 15.20 8.94
C THR A 138 14.85 16.31 9.85
N ALA A 139 15.38 17.52 9.72
CA ALA A 139 14.92 18.67 10.50
C ALA A 139 13.42 18.99 10.32
N VAL A 140 12.83 18.62 9.18
CA VAL A 140 11.43 18.89 8.83
C VAL A 140 10.49 17.70 9.07
N GLY A 141 11.03 16.58 9.55
CA GLY A 141 10.28 15.33 9.77
C GLY A 141 10.97 14.12 9.15
N MET A 142 10.24 13.03 9.04
CA MET A 142 10.76 11.77 8.51
C MET A 142 10.64 11.76 6.98
N LEU A 143 11.78 11.71 6.30
CA LEU A 143 11.86 11.59 4.85
C LEU A 143 11.93 10.11 4.46
N GLN A 144 11.10 9.70 3.52
CA GLN A 144 11.12 8.38 2.91
C GLN A 144 11.27 8.53 1.39
N LEU A 145 12.31 7.89 0.86
CA LEU A 145 12.59 7.81 -0.57
C LEU A 145 12.54 6.35 -1.00
N PHE A 146 12.00 6.08 -2.18
CA PHE A 146 12.15 4.77 -2.80
C PHE A 146 12.39 4.89 -4.30
N LEU A 147 13.12 3.92 -4.84
CA LEU A 147 13.33 3.72 -6.26
C LEU A 147 12.92 2.30 -6.61
N ALA A 148 12.01 2.15 -7.59
CA ALA A 148 11.41 0.86 -7.86
C ALA A 148 11.02 0.61 -9.31
N TRP A 149 10.93 -0.67 -9.64
CA TRP A 149 10.61 -1.16 -10.97
C TRP A 149 9.39 -2.08 -10.89
N GLY A 150 8.32 -1.71 -11.59
CA GLY A 150 7.14 -2.54 -11.79
C GLY A 150 7.31 -3.52 -12.95
N SER A 151 6.81 -4.74 -12.79
CA SER A 151 6.73 -5.75 -13.86
C SER A 151 5.92 -5.23 -15.05
N GLY A 152 6.45 -5.41 -16.26
CA GLY A 152 5.84 -4.92 -17.50
C GLY A 152 6.31 -3.53 -17.94
N ASN A 153 7.10 -2.83 -17.13
CA ASN A 153 7.79 -1.60 -17.53
C ASN A 153 9.24 -1.92 -17.95
N PRO A 154 9.81 -1.22 -18.96
CA PRO A 154 11.23 -1.28 -19.27
C PRO A 154 12.09 -0.92 -18.05
N LEU A 155 13.29 -1.51 -17.93
CA LEU A 155 14.25 -1.21 -16.83
C LEU A 155 14.62 0.29 -16.72
N ARG A 156 14.44 1.05 -17.79
CA ARG A 156 14.68 2.51 -17.85
C ARG A 156 13.56 3.34 -17.20
N GLN A 157 12.43 2.75 -16.85
CA GLN A 157 11.26 3.43 -16.29
C GLN A 157 11.14 3.19 -14.78
N ALA A 158 12.22 3.45 -14.04
CA ALA A 158 12.18 3.40 -12.59
C ALA A 158 11.25 4.52 -12.05
N VAL A 159 10.47 4.19 -11.04
CA VAL A 159 9.66 5.17 -10.32
C VAL A 159 10.42 5.59 -9.07
N LEU A 160 10.76 6.86 -9.00
CA LEU A 160 11.19 7.53 -7.77
C LEU A 160 9.94 8.05 -7.08
N GLY A 161 9.82 7.83 -5.78
CA GLY A 161 8.85 8.59 -5.00
C GLY A 161 9.38 9.02 -3.66
N VAL A 162 8.77 10.12 -3.20
CA VAL A 162 9.25 10.93 -2.10
C VAL A 162 8.08 11.22 -1.17
N ARG A 163 8.22 10.83 0.09
CA ARG A 163 7.24 11.11 1.13
C ARG A 163 7.92 11.82 2.29
N LEU A 164 7.32 12.91 2.72
CA LEU A 164 7.64 13.56 3.97
C LEU A 164 6.52 13.28 4.97
N MET A 165 6.88 12.72 6.11
CA MET A 165 5.97 12.47 7.23
C MET A 165 6.33 13.45 8.34
N HIS A 166 5.37 14.28 8.74
CA HIS A 166 5.56 15.15 9.88
C HIS A 166 5.56 14.30 11.16
N SER A 167 6.67 14.31 11.90
CA SER A 167 6.71 13.69 13.23
C SER A 167 5.98 14.63 14.19
N GLY A 168 4.68 14.48 14.33
CA GLY A 168 3.94 15.16 15.39
C GLY A 168 4.56 14.80 16.75
N ARG A 169 4.94 15.83 17.52
CA ARG A 169 5.11 15.70 18.97
C ARG A 169 3.74 15.59 19.62
#